data_AF-A0A9D7D1A8-F1
#
_entry.id   AF-A0A9D7D1A8-F1
#
_cell.length_a   1.000
_cell.length_b   1.000
_cell.length_c   1.000
_cell.angle_alpha   90.00
_cell.angle_beta   90.00
_cell.angle_gamma   90.00
#
_symmetry.space_group_name_H-M   'P 1'
#
loop_
_entity.id
_entity.type
_entity.pdbx_description
1 polymer ?
#
loop_
_entity_poly.entity_id
_entity_poly.type
_entity_poly.pdbx_seq_one_letter_code
_entity_poly.pdbx_strand_id
1 'polypeptide(L)'
;MRHVTVLLSAVFGLVTTVAACGSESAATFGSARGRIIGGQLDATHLAVVAVMLDAGVCTGTIVRTDPVTGVGWVLTAAHCVDGKKAAYVRMVDDYTVGQNDPQPYLRATDFVVSETVMHPGYVALTGTTPPQNDFAVLRILGVDASTPVIPILPANLDDLAIGKSIVEVGYGKISGVVDAGDNSKRRSVTTTLTKVSATELETSYAIGSTCQGDSGGPSLYVSGGKEYVAGVTSYSDSDCKVYAVAERVSSALAWIDGEVNKAPALSGCNLCREVSTVGSHACHAAYERCNSEAECAALRDCRSTCSTAACFATCESKHPLAVGPLLAWANCACLGECKSKCGSVSACGNVPKCSVDVGLTPCGKCQEASCCSEVTTAAHEPVGNRCLATKGTFAGCASNAAYKAVEACRASKCAADCGLAPPSSSAPPLAEAPPEGDAGSAPPAPAAAPPAEDSGCAVVGRASSAPTSSASWLAMALLAWVRRRRIP
;
A
#
# COMPACT_ATOMS: atom_id res chain seq x y z
N MET A 1 17.26 98.43 17.62
CA MET A 1 16.72 97.50 16.61
C MET A 1 17.75 96.41 16.37
N ARG A 2 17.41 95.17 16.80
CA ARG A 2 18.17 93.90 16.71
C ARG A 2 19.64 93.99 17.18
N HIS A 3 19.91 94.17 18.48
CA HIS A 3 20.05 93.12 19.53
C HIS A 3 21.03 91.98 19.19
N VAL A 4 21.98 91.57 20.03
CA VAL A 4 22.64 92.08 21.25
C VAL A 4 23.80 91.10 21.51
N THR A 5 24.85 91.63 22.13
CA THR A 5 26.08 91.02 22.67
C THR A 5 25.86 89.82 23.60
N VAL A 6 26.94 89.05 23.89
CA VAL A 6 27.36 88.41 25.17
C VAL A 6 27.91 86.99 24.90
N LEU A 7 29.23 86.75 24.97
CA LEU A 7 30.15 86.57 26.13
C LEU A 7 30.33 85.09 26.51
N LEU A 8 31.58 84.64 26.36
CA LEU A 8 32.16 83.43 26.94
C LEU A 8 31.97 83.40 28.46
N SER A 9 31.67 82.22 29.01
CA SER A 9 32.34 81.70 30.22
C SER A 9 32.06 80.19 30.35
N ALA A 10 33.15 79.44 30.45
CA ALA A 10 33.17 77.99 30.61
C ALA A 10 32.85 77.59 32.06
N VAL A 11 32.00 76.58 32.24
CA VAL A 11 31.89 75.80 33.47
C VAL A 11 31.83 74.32 33.09
N PHE A 12 32.80 73.57 33.62
CA PHE A 12 32.94 72.13 33.53
C PHE A 12 31.75 71.42 34.19
N GLY A 13 31.08 70.52 33.45
CA GLY A 13 29.98 69.70 33.95
C GLY A 13 29.85 68.39 33.18
N LEU A 14 30.39 67.32 33.78
CA LEU A 14 30.06 65.90 33.65
C LEU A 14 29.30 65.44 32.37
N VAL A 15 30.03 64.96 31.36
CA VAL A 15 29.44 64.18 30.26
C VAL A 15 29.40 62.71 30.67
N THR A 16 28.19 62.19 30.86
CA THR A 16 27.90 60.75 30.83
C THR A 16 28.22 60.21 29.44
N THR A 17 29.24 59.36 29.34
CA THR A 17 29.50 58.55 28.14
C THR A 17 28.40 57.52 27.96
N VAL A 18 27.45 57.79 27.06
CA VAL A 18 26.66 56.71 26.43
C VAL A 18 27.55 56.14 25.33
N ALA A 19 28.25 55.05 25.65
CA ALA A 19 28.86 54.21 24.62
C ALA A 19 27.72 53.50 23.86
N ALA A 20 27.32 54.08 22.73
CA ALA A 20 26.54 53.39 21.72
C ALA A 20 27.41 52.27 21.14
N CYS A 21 27.31 51.06 21.69
CA CYS A 21 27.67 49.86 20.94
C CYS A 21 26.56 49.65 19.91
N GLY A 22 26.82 50.11 18.69
CA GLY A 22 26.12 49.61 17.51
C GLY A 22 26.41 48.12 17.39
N SER A 23 25.47 47.30 17.85
CA SER A 23 25.36 45.94 17.37
C SER A 23 24.73 46.02 15.98
N GLU A 24 25.58 45.98 14.96
CA GLU A 24 25.19 45.46 13.66
C GLU A 24 24.64 44.05 13.93
N SER A 25 23.32 43.95 14.07
CA SER A 25 22.64 42.69 13.85
C SER A 25 22.84 42.38 12.38
N ALA A 26 23.91 41.63 12.08
CA ALA A 26 24.02 40.87 10.87
C ALA A 26 22.72 40.06 10.77
N ALA A 27 21.81 40.53 9.92
CA ALA A 27 20.65 39.77 9.51
C ALA A 27 21.19 38.48 8.92
N THR A 28 21.16 37.43 9.73
CA THR A 28 21.38 36.08 9.29
C THR A 28 20.15 35.74 8.46
N PHE A 29 20.17 36.09 7.18
CA PHE A 29 19.25 35.55 6.19
C PHE A 29 19.59 34.07 6.04
N GLY A 30 19.14 33.27 7.00
CA GLY A 30 19.03 31.83 6.86
C GLY A 30 17.94 31.57 5.83
N SER A 31 18.30 31.63 4.55
CA SER A 31 17.44 31.18 3.46
C SER A 31 17.35 29.66 3.54
N ALA A 32 16.40 29.18 4.33
CA ALA A 32 15.96 27.79 4.24
C ALA A 32 15.18 27.63 2.93
N ARG A 33 15.89 27.40 1.82
CA ARG A 33 15.27 27.04 0.52
C ARG A 33 14.83 25.58 0.57
N GLY A 34 13.53 25.34 0.50
CA GLY A 34 12.93 24.03 0.24
C GLY A 34 12.50 23.89 -1.22
N ARG A 35 12.21 22.63 -1.60
CA ARG A 35 11.72 22.07 -2.89
C ARG A 35 10.24 22.40 -3.17
N ILE A 36 9.72 22.20 -4.39
CA ILE A 36 9.00 23.30 -5.10
C ILE A 36 9.99 24.47 -5.23
N ILE A 37 10.18 25.07 -6.41
CA ILE A 37 11.20 26.13 -6.52
C ILE A 37 10.82 27.26 -5.54
N GLY A 38 11.66 27.53 -4.54
CA GLY A 38 11.38 28.55 -3.51
C GLY A 38 10.38 28.13 -2.41
N GLY A 39 9.95 26.86 -2.37
CA GLY A 39 8.99 26.34 -1.40
C GLY A 39 9.60 25.94 -0.05
N GLN A 40 8.76 25.41 0.83
CA GLN A 40 9.13 24.96 2.18
C GLN A 40 8.56 23.57 2.48
N LEU A 41 9.14 22.86 3.47
CA LEU A 41 8.64 21.56 3.91
C LEU A 41 7.17 21.61 4.31
N ASP A 42 6.39 20.68 3.79
CA ASP A 42 4.95 20.63 3.99
C ASP A 42 4.53 19.35 4.73
N ALA A 43 4.11 19.52 5.98
CA ALA A 43 3.59 18.44 6.82
C ALA A 43 2.08 18.55 7.06
N THR A 44 1.40 19.50 6.40
CA THR A 44 0.01 19.87 6.71
C THR A 44 -0.98 19.45 5.64
N HIS A 45 -0.60 19.42 4.36
CA HIS A 45 -1.49 19.05 3.27
C HIS A 45 -1.49 17.53 3.05
N LEU A 46 -1.91 16.78 4.07
CA LEU A 46 -1.89 15.31 4.05
C LEU A 46 -2.71 14.68 2.91
N ALA A 47 -3.74 15.37 2.39
CA ALA A 47 -4.50 14.92 1.22
C ALA A 47 -3.68 14.98 -0.09
N VAL A 48 -2.55 15.68 -0.10
CA VAL A 48 -1.62 15.72 -1.23
C VAL A 48 -0.67 14.53 -1.11
N VAL A 49 -0.73 13.65 -2.10
CA VAL A 49 -0.13 12.32 -2.12
C VAL A 49 0.86 12.17 -3.26
N ALA A 50 1.87 11.32 -3.07
CA ALA A 50 2.74 10.89 -4.15
C ALA A 50 2.03 9.82 -4.98
N VAL A 51 1.97 10.01 -6.30
CA VAL A 51 1.45 9.04 -7.27
C VAL A 51 2.62 8.19 -7.76
N MET A 52 2.65 6.93 -7.32
CA MET A 52 3.77 6.02 -7.57
C MET A 52 3.57 5.29 -8.89
N LEU A 53 4.36 5.67 -9.89
CA LEU A 53 4.29 5.14 -11.24
C LEU A 53 5.33 4.02 -11.42
N ASP A 54 5.10 3.16 -12.40
CA ASP A 54 6.11 2.21 -12.91
C ASP A 54 7.36 2.91 -13.46
N ALA A 55 7.20 4.14 -13.97
CA ALA A 55 8.29 4.99 -14.41
C ALA A 55 8.13 6.42 -13.86
N GLY A 56 8.70 6.67 -12.68
CA GLY A 56 8.76 7.99 -12.04
C GLY A 56 7.74 8.19 -10.92
N VAL A 57 7.60 9.43 -10.49
CA VAL A 57 6.65 9.85 -9.45
C VAL A 57 5.98 11.15 -9.90
N CYS A 58 4.68 11.22 -9.69
CA CYS A 58 3.88 12.44 -9.82
C CYS A 58 3.27 12.81 -8.46
N THR A 59 2.53 13.90 -8.43
CA THR A 59 1.71 14.31 -7.29
C THR A 59 0.23 14.14 -7.63
N GLY A 60 -0.61 13.98 -6.61
CA GLY A 60 -2.07 14.01 -6.74
C GLY A 60 -2.73 14.52 -5.47
N THR A 61 -4.04 14.75 -5.50
CA THR A 61 -4.81 15.20 -4.34
C THR A 61 -6.01 14.29 -4.10
N ILE A 62 -6.18 13.79 -2.88
CA ILE A 62 -7.40 13.09 -2.46
C ILE A 62 -8.53 14.14 -2.38
N VAL A 63 -9.48 14.06 -3.32
CA VAL A 63 -10.58 15.03 -3.48
C VAL A 63 -11.92 14.52 -2.96
N ARG A 64 -12.04 13.21 -2.71
CA ARG A 64 -13.22 12.57 -2.15
C ARG A 64 -12.85 11.24 -1.49
N THR A 65 -13.60 10.88 -0.45
CA THR A 65 -13.57 9.54 0.16
C THR A 65 -14.99 9.05 0.45
N ASP A 66 -15.15 7.73 0.49
CA ASP A 66 -16.30 7.01 1.04
C ASP A 66 -15.76 5.97 2.03
N PRO A 67 -15.63 6.33 3.32
CA PRO A 67 -15.13 5.43 4.36
C PRO A 67 -15.97 4.17 4.57
N VAL A 68 -17.26 4.18 4.18
CA VAL A 68 -18.15 3.02 4.35
C VAL A 68 -17.79 1.93 3.35
N THR A 69 -17.41 2.32 2.13
CA THR A 69 -16.99 1.39 1.09
C THR A 69 -15.48 1.20 1.03
N GLY A 70 -14.70 2.06 1.69
CA GLY A 70 -13.24 2.05 1.67
C GLY A 70 -12.66 2.57 0.36
N VAL A 71 -13.42 3.40 -0.38
CA VAL A 71 -13.02 3.93 -1.70
C VAL A 71 -12.75 5.42 -1.65
N GLY A 72 -11.65 5.86 -2.26
CA GLY A 72 -11.29 7.26 -2.42
C GLY A 72 -11.02 7.66 -3.87
N TRP A 73 -10.90 8.95 -4.11
CA TRP A 73 -10.63 9.52 -5.43
C TRP A 73 -9.48 10.51 -5.34
N VAL A 74 -8.46 10.31 -6.17
CA VAL A 74 -7.31 11.19 -6.32
C VAL A 74 -7.41 11.89 -7.66
N LEU A 75 -7.39 13.23 -7.65
CA LEU A 75 -7.23 14.04 -8.86
C LEU A 75 -5.73 14.22 -9.13
N THR A 76 -5.30 14.00 -10.37
CA THR A 76 -3.92 14.16 -10.85
C THR A 76 -3.92 14.56 -12.33
N ALA A 77 -2.75 14.67 -12.95
CA ALA A 77 -2.61 15.00 -14.36
C ALA A 77 -2.74 13.77 -15.26
N ALA A 78 -3.28 13.92 -16.46
CA ALA A 78 -3.41 12.82 -17.43
C ALA A 78 -2.03 12.36 -17.93
N HIS A 79 -1.10 13.27 -18.20
CA HIS A 79 0.25 12.94 -18.67
C HIS A 79 1.07 12.10 -17.67
N CYS A 80 0.67 12.09 -16.39
CA CYS A 80 1.27 11.22 -15.37
C CYS A 80 0.91 9.75 -15.57
N VAL A 81 -0.25 9.46 -16.16
CA VAL A 81 -0.78 8.10 -16.34
C VAL A 81 -1.00 7.72 -17.80
N ASP A 82 -0.67 8.61 -18.73
CA ASP A 82 -0.63 8.30 -20.16
C ASP A 82 0.52 7.33 -20.47
N GLY A 83 0.16 6.10 -20.84
CA GLY A 83 1.11 5.01 -21.08
C GLY A 83 1.89 4.53 -19.85
N LYS A 84 1.52 4.99 -18.64
CA LYS A 84 2.18 4.65 -17.37
C LYS A 84 1.17 4.12 -16.37
N LYS A 85 1.60 3.24 -15.47
CA LYS A 85 0.72 2.64 -14.46
C LYS A 85 0.99 3.20 -13.07
N ALA A 86 -0.03 3.80 -12.46
CA ALA A 86 -0.05 4.07 -11.03
C ALA A 86 -0.51 2.81 -10.28
N ALA A 87 0.39 2.15 -9.54
CA ALA A 87 0.02 0.95 -8.77
C ALA A 87 -0.63 1.29 -7.42
N TYR A 88 -0.13 2.35 -6.79
CA TYR A 88 -0.62 2.87 -5.53
C TYR A 88 -0.33 4.38 -5.45
N VAL A 89 -1.01 5.06 -4.55
CA VAL A 89 -0.64 6.40 -4.10
C VAL A 89 -0.17 6.32 -2.65
N ARG A 90 0.76 7.19 -2.28
CA ARG A 90 1.37 7.20 -0.96
C ARG A 90 1.11 8.53 -0.25
N MET A 91 0.44 8.46 0.89
CA MET A 91 0.23 9.58 1.81
C MET A 91 1.35 9.60 2.85
N VAL A 92 2.28 10.54 2.70
CA VAL A 92 3.47 10.69 3.56
C VAL A 92 4.17 12.01 3.30
N ASP A 93 4.96 12.49 4.24
CA ASP A 93 5.80 13.68 4.01
C ASP A 93 7.02 13.40 3.13
N ASP A 94 7.53 12.16 3.11
CA ASP A 94 8.66 11.70 2.30
C ASP A 94 8.36 10.34 1.66
N TYR A 95 8.19 10.28 0.33
CA TYR A 95 7.74 9.07 -0.36
C TYR A 95 8.77 7.93 -0.35
N THR A 96 10.02 8.19 0.06
CA THR A 96 11.06 7.15 0.21
C THR A 96 10.97 6.42 1.56
N VAL A 97 10.27 7.00 2.53
CA VAL A 97 10.04 6.36 3.84
C VAL A 97 9.27 5.07 3.63
N GLY A 98 9.69 4.01 4.34
CA GLY A 98 9.07 2.69 4.24
C GLY A 98 9.62 1.80 3.11
N GLN A 99 10.48 2.29 2.21
CA GLN A 99 11.03 1.44 1.13
C GLN A 99 11.95 0.31 1.63
N ASN A 100 12.36 0.32 2.90
CA ASN A 100 13.12 -0.75 3.57
C ASN A 100 12.65 -1.03 5.00
N ASP A 101 11.43 -0.60 5.36
CA ASP A 101 10.90 -0.77 6.73
C ASP A 101 10.06 -2.06 6.78
N PRO A 102 10.28 -2.96 7.76
CA PRO A 102 9.39 -4.10 7.98
C PRO A 102 7.97 -3.72 8.44
N GLN A 103 7.70 -2.45 8.78
CA GLN A 103 6.38 -1.93 9.18
C GLN A 103 6.05 -0.55 8.55
N PRO A 104 5.93 -0.46 7.21
CA PRO A 104 5.79 0.82 6.51
C PRO A 104 4.52 1.60 6.87
N TYR A 105 3.45 0.90 7.28
CA TYR A 105 2.14 1.48 7.63
C TYR A 105 2.15 2.43 8.84
N LEU A 106 3.20 2.38 9.69
CA LEU A 106 3.33 3.26 10.85
C LEU A 106 3.82 4.67 10.49
N ARG A 107 4.34 4.86 9.27
CA ARG A 107 4.98 6.12 8.84
C ARG A 107 4.50 6.63 7.48
N ALA A 108 3.85 5.77 6.69
CA ALA A 108 3.25 6.11 5.40
C ALA A 108 1.96 5.30 5.22
N THR A 109 0.96 5.87 4.55
CA THR A 109 -0.24 5.11 4.16
C THR A 109 -0.28 4.95 2.65
N ASP A 110 -0.23 3.69 2.20
CA ASP A 110 -0.36 3.34 0.79
C ASP A 110 -1.80 2.96 0.47
N PHE A 111 -2.37 3.62 -0.53
CA PHE A 111 -3.68 3.27 -1.07
C PHE A 111 -3.53 2.67 -2.46
N VAL A 112 -4.02 1.44 -2.63
CA VAL A 112 -3.93 0.73 -3.91
C VAL A 112 -4.83 1.43 -4.94
N VAL A 113 -4.29 1.67 -6.14
CA VAL A 113 -5.07 2.19 -7.26
C VAL A 113 -5.83 1.04 -7.92
N SER A 114 -7.16 1.17 -7.95
CA SER A 114 -8.07 0.17 -8.53
C SER A 114 -8.54 0.52 -9.93
N GLU A 115 -8.59 1.81 -10.27
CA GLU A 115 -9.02 2.31 -11.57
C GLU A 115 -8.33 3.65 -11.86
N THR A 116 -7.99 3.87 -13.13
CA THR A 116 -7.42 5.12 -13.63
C THR A 116 -8.26 5.59 -14.81
N VAL A 117 -8.74 6.83 -14.76
CA VAL A 117 -9.57 7.42 -15.81
C VAL A 117 -8.98 8.77 -16.21
N MET A 118 -8.45 8.85 -17.44
CA MET A 118 -8.02 10.13 -18.03
C MET A 118 -9.21 10.87 -18.62
N HIS A 119 -9.13 12.19 -18.67
CA HIS A 119 -10.10 13.00 -19.37
C HIS A 119 -10.11 12.59 -20.86
N PRO A 120 -11.28 12.29 -21.46
CA PRO A 120 -11.35 11.75 -22.82
C PRO A 120 -10.88 12.73 -23.91
N GLY A 121 -10.91 14.03 -23.60
CA GLY A 121 -10.37 15.10 -24.45
C GLY A 121 -8.90 15.43 -24.20
N TYR A 122 -8.15 14.60 -23.46
CA TYR A 122 -6.75 14.86 -23.19
C TYR A 122 -5.92 14.93 -24.47
N VAL A 123 -5.14 16.00 -24.62
CA VAL A 123 -4.14 16.18 -25.67
C VAL A 123 -2.80 16.45 -25.01
N ALA A 124 -1.81 15.61 -25.32
CA ALA A 124 -0.46 15.76 -24.78
C ALA A 124 0.26 17.01 -25.32
N LEU A 125 1.18 17.54 -24.52
CA LEU A 125 2.12 18.58 -24.93
C LEU A 125 2.90 18.12 -26.18
N THR A 126 2.88 18.91 -27.25
CA THR A 126 3.61 18.61 -28.49
C THR A 126 4.40 19.81 -28.98
N GLY A 127 5.73 19.75 -28.82
CA GLY A 127 6.60 20.88 -29.12
C GLY A 127 6.23 22.10 -28.27
N THR A 128 5.70 23.14 -28.91
CA THR A 128 5.22 24.37 -28.24
C THR A 128 3.71 24.42 -28.06
N THR A 129 2.96 23.38 -28.45
CA THR A 129 1.51 23.32 -28.28
C THR A 129 1.19 22.86 -26.86
N PRO A 130 0.56 23.69 -26.01
CA PRO A 130 0.22 23.32 -24.65
C PRO A 130 -0.68 22.08 -24.59
N PRO A 131 -0.60 21.29 -23.50
CA PRO A 131 -1.56 20.21 -23.28
C PRO A 131 -2.98 20.77 -23.12
N GLN A 132 -3.98 19.92 -23.33
CA GLN A 132 -5.39 20.24 -23.12
C GLN A 132 -6.05 19.14 -22.32
N ASN A 133 -6.90 19.49 -21.36
CA ASN A 133 -7.63 18.56 -20.51
C ASN A 133 -6.72 17.53 -19.84
N ASP A 134 -5.56 17.97 -19.35
CA ASP A 134 -4.57 17.21 -18.61
C ASP A 134 -5.05 16.86 -17.19
N PHE A 135 -6.17 16.14 -17.12
CA PHE A 135 -6.77 15.65 -15.88
C PHE A 135 -6.92 14.13 -15.91
N ALA A 136 -6.65 13.49 -14.78
CA ALA A 136 -6.99 12.11 -14.52
C ALA A 136 -7.53 11.93 -13.10
N VAL A 137 -8.43 10.95 -12.93
CA VAL A 137 -8.94 10.52 -11.63
C VAL A 137 -8.47 9.10 -11.37
N LEU A 138 -7.82 8.88 -10.23
CA LEU A 138 -7.45 7.56 -9.72
C LEU A 138 -8.45 7.16 -8.63
N ARG A 139 -9.03 5.96 -8.74
CA ARG A 139 -9.84 5.38 -7.66
C ARG A 139 -8.94 4.56 -6.76
N ILE A 140 -8.87 4.92 -5.49
CA ILE A 140 -8.00 4.30 -4.50
C ILE A 140 -8.80 3.48 -3.49
N LEU A 141 -8.19 2.41 -2.95
CA LEU A 141 -8.80 1.54 -1.95
C LEU A 141 -8.08 1.63 -0.61
N GLY A 142 -8.84 1.42 0.47
CA GLY A 142 -8.32 1.39 1.84
C GLY A 142 -8.44 2.73 2.57
N VAL A 143 -9.20 3.69 2.04
CA VAL A 143 -9.48 4.94 2.75
C VAL A 143 -10.44 4.70 3.92
N ASP A 144 -10.32 5.52 4.95
CA ASP A 144 -11.15 5.47 6.15
C ASP A 144 -11.63 6.87 6.57
N ALA A 145 -12.28 6.96 7.73
CA ALA A 145 -12.82 8.22 8.25
C ALA A 145 -11.75 9.24 8.65
N SER A 146 -10.49 8.82 8.79
CA SER A 146 -9.35 9.69 9.10
C SER A 146 -8.62 10.18 7.84
N THR A 147 -8.93 9.59 6.67
CA THR A 147 -8.28 9.95 5.41
C THR A 147 -8.68 11.37 5.01
N PRO A 148 -7.72 12.31 4.89
CA PRO A 148 -7.98 13.71 4.64
C PRO A 148 -8.42 13.96 3.19
N VAL A 149 -9.20 15.02 2.99
CA VAL A 149 -9.70 15.45 1.68
C VAL A 149 -9.53 16.95 1.52
N ILE A 150 -9.05 17.38 0.34
CA ILE A 150 -9.18 18.76 -0.11
C ILE A 150 -10.19 18.78 -1.26
N PRO A 151 -11.37 19.41 -1.10
CA PRO A 151 -12.40 19.39 -2.13
C PRO A 151 -12.01 20.19 -3.36
N ILE A 152 -12.62 19.87 -4.50
CA ILE A 152 -12.51 20.64 -5.73
C ILE A 152 -13.19 22.00 -5.55
N LEU A 153 -12.61 23.08 -6.11
CA LEU A 153 -13.19 24.41 -6.09
C LEU A 153 -14.50 24.42 -6.90
N PRO A 154 -15.66 24.64 -6.27
CA PRO A 154 -16.91 24.68 -7.00
C PRO A 154 -17.04 25.99 -7.79
N ALA A 155 -17.73 25.95 -8.93
CA ALA A 155 -17.83 27.08 -9.85
C ALA A 155 -18.37 28.37 -9.21
N ASN A 156 -19.25 28.27 -8.21
CA ASN A 156 -19.82 29.44 -7.54
C ASN A 156 -18.84 30.12 -6.55
N LEU A 157 -17.71 29.49 -6.24
CA LEU A 157 -16.65 30.04 -5.38
C LEU A 157 -15.39 30.39 -6.18
N ASP A 158 -15.40 30.22 -7.49
CA ASP A 158 -14.26 30.51 -8.36
C ASP A 158 -14.25 31.99 -8.76
N ASP A 159 -13.56 32.80 -7.97
CA ASP A 159 -13.26 34.22 -8.23
C ASP A 159 -11.78 34.45 -8.54
N LEU A 160 -11.10 33.45 -9.12
CA LEU A 160 -9.70 33.55 -9.48
C LEU A 160 -9.45 34.61 -10.55
N ALA A 161 -8.43 35.43 -10.30
CA ALA A 161 -7.97 36.50 -11.17
C ALA A 161 -6.46 36.69 -10.98
N ILE A 162 -5.83 37.41 -11.92
CA ILE A 162 -4.42 37.80 -11.82
C ILE A 162 -4.17 38.49 -10.47
N GLY A 163 -3.06 38.13 -9.82
CA GLY A 163 -2.65 38.65 -8.52
C GLY A 163 -3.28 37.94 -7.30
N LYS A 164 -4.27 37.05 -7.50
CA LYS A 164 -4.76 36.20 -6.40
C LYS A 164 -3.68 35.24 -5.94
N SER A 165 -3.61 35.04 -4.62
CA SER A 165 -2.70 34.09 -4.00
C SER A 165 -3.21 32.67 -4.17
N ILE A 166 -2.29 31.75 -4.46
CA ILE A 166 -2.53 30.30 -4.44
C ILE A 166 -1.41 29.60 -3.66
N VAL A 167 -1.68 28.38 -3.19
CA VAL A 167 -0.67 27.50 -2.60
C VAL A 167 -0.46 26.32 -3.53
N GLU A 168 0.73 26.17 -4.08
CA GLU A 168 1.08 25.00 -4.88
C GLU A 168 1.77 23.97 -3.99
N VAL A 169 1.41 22.70 -4.09
CA VAL A 169 1.92 21.62 -3.23
C VAL A 169 2.36 20.41 -4.06
N GLY A 170 3.52 19.83 -3.76
CA GLY A 170 3.99 18.64 -4.48
C GLY A 170 5.32 18.06 -4.02
N TYR A 171 5.78 17.04 -4.76
CA TYR A 171 7.00 16.27 -4.52
C TYR A 171 8.04 16.45 -5.64
N GLY A 172 8.01 17.56 -6.35
CA GLY A 172 8.88 17.84 -7.48
C GLY A 172 10.23 18.44 -7.11
N LYS A 173 10.91 18.88 -8.18
CA LYS A 173 12.23 19.48 -8.12
C LYS A 173 12.27 20.79 -7.33
N ILE A 174 13.49 21.17 -7.00
CA ILE A 174 13.86 22.20 -6.01
C ILE A 174 14.69 23.31 -6.62
N SER A 175 15.29 22.99 -7.75
CA SER A 175 16.15 23.84 -8.55
C SER A 175 16.04 23.35 -9.99
N GLY A 176 15.93 24.29 -10.93
CA GLY A 176 15.93 24.02 -12.36
C GLY A 176 17.29 23.63 -12.95
N VAL A 177 18.37 23.60 -12.14
CA VAL A 177 19.75 23.49 -12.63
C VAL A 177 20.52 22.31 -12.03
N VAL A 178 20.03 21.72 -10.92
CA VAL A 178 20.71 20.61 -10.25
C VAL A 178 19.66 19.66 -9.67
N ASP A 179 19.77 18.37 -9.99
CA ASP A 179 19.09 17.30 -9.25
C ASP A 179 19.71 17.23 -7.85
N ALA A 180 19.31 18.15 -6.97
CA ALA A 180 19.75 18.24 -5.59
C ALA A 180 19.06 17.15 -4.74
N GLY A 181 19.25 15.89 -5.13
CA GLY A 181 19.31 14.71 -4.29
C GLY A 181 18.13 14.28 -3.42
N ASP A 182 17.02 15.01 -3.31
CA ASP A 182 15.95 14.63 -2.35
C ASP A 182 14.58 15.19 -2.80
N ASN A 183 14.13 14.87 -4.01
CA ASN A 183 12.77 15.18 -4.47
C ASN A 183 11.70 14.32 -3.77
N SER A 184 12.04 13.59 -2.71
CA SER A 184 11.10 12.68 -2.06
C SER A 184 10.13 13.33 -1.10
N LYS A 185 10.43 14.55 -0.64
CA LYS A 185 9.67 15.25 0.41
C LYS A 185 8.62 16.21 -0.13
N ARG A 186 7.39 16.14 0.39
CA ARG A 186 6.29 17.06 0.07
C ARG A 186 6.62 18.48 0.50
N ARG A 187 6.27 19.45 -0.35
CA ARG A 187 6.47 20.87 -0.10
C ARG A 187 5.38 21.73 -0.66
N SER A 188 5.34 22.95 -0.15
CA SER A 188 4.39 23.97 -0.57
C SER A 188 5.06 25.31 -0.80
N VAL A 189 4.50 26.10 -1.71
CA VAL A 189 4.84 27.52 -1.90
C VAL A 189 3.57 28.33 -2.03
N THR A 190 3.53 29.48 -1.36
CA THR A 190 2.49 30.48 -1.60
C THR A 190 2.99 31.44 -2.67
N THR A 191 2.29 31.51 -3.80
CA THR A 191 2.63 32.36 -4.95
C THR A 191 1.39 33.07 -5.47
N THR A 192 1.52 33.86 -6.54
CA THR A 192 0.42 34.64 -7.12
C THR A 192 0.24 34.33 -8.60
N LEU A 193 -1.01 34.31 -9.04
CA LEU A 193 -1.37 34.09 -10.43
C LEU A 193 -0.89 35.24 -11.32
N THR A 194 -0.11 34.93 -12.35
CA THR A 194 0.35 35.89 -13.38
C THR A 194 -0.58 35.95 -14.58
N LYS A 195 -1.28 34.84 -14.86
CA LYS A 195 -2.30 34.74 -15.90
C LYS A 195 -3.41 33.79 -15.45
N VAL A 196 -4.64 34.13 -15.81
CA VAL A 196 -5.83 33.29 -15.57
C VAL A 196 -6.64 33.27 -16.86
N SER A 197 -6.96 32.07 -17.35
CA SER A 197 -7.82 31.86 -18.51
C SER A 197 -9.02 30.96 -18.13
N ALA A 198 -9.83 30.61 -19.13
CA ALA A 198 -10.90 29.64 -18.94
C ALA A 198 -10.36 28.24 -18.60
N THR A 199 -9.13 27.91 -19.00
CA THR A 199 -8.55 26.57 -18.92
C THR A 199 -7.28 26.49 -18.08
N GLU A 200 -6.62 27.61 -17.80
CA GLU A 200 -5.26 27.63 -17.25
C GLU A 200 -5.13 28.64 -16.10
N LEU A 201 -4.30 28.26 -15.13
CA LEU A 201 -3.76 29.09 -14.07
C LEU A 201 -2.24 29.11 -14.22
N GLU A 202 -1.65 30.29 -14.40
CA GLU A 202 -0.21 30.45 -14.57
C GLU A 202 0.39 31.16 -13.36
N THR A 203 1.56 30.69 -12.93
CA THR A 203 2.41 31.35 -11.94
C THR A 203 3.81 31.58 -12.51
N SER A 204 4.57 32.47 -11.88
CA SER A 204 5.99 32.72 -12.23
C SER A 204 6.92 32.31 -11.10
N TYR A 205 8.19 32.10 -11.44
CA TYR A 205 9.23 31.76 -10.46
C TYR A 205 9.79 32.97 -9.69
N ALA A 206 9.15 34.15 -9.76
CA ALA A 206 9.59 35.33 -9.02
C ALA A 206 9.56 35.12 -7.50
N ILE A 207 8.58 34.37 -7.00
CA ILE A 207 8.49 33.90 -5.61
C ILE A 207 8.91 32.45 -5.54
N GLY A 208 8.33 31.64 -6.43
CA GLY A 208 8.48 30.20 -6.46
C GLY A 208 7.28 29.54 -7.12
N SER A 209 7.49 28.34 -7.67
CA SER A 209 6.46 27.61 -8.41
C SER A 209 6.81 26.12 -8.58
N THR A 210 5.83 25.33 -9.00
CA THR A 210 5.93 23.91 -9.39
C THR A 210 6.94 23.65 -10.50
N CYS A 211 7.58 22.49 -10.48
CA CYS A 211 8.56 22.05 -11.46
C CYS A 211 8.41 20.55 -11.74
N GLN A 212 9.35 19.91 -12.44
CA GLN A 212 9.22 18.48 -12.78
C GLN A 212 9.08 17.62 -11.51
N GLY A 213 8.08 16.72 -11.53
CA GLY A 213 7.69 15.88 -10.39
C GLY A 213 6.53 16.45 -9.56
N ASP A 214 6.24 17.76 -9.66
CA ASP A 214 5.04 18.38 -9.07
C ASP A 214 3.78 18.17 -9.94
N SER A 215 3.95 17.64 -11.16
CA SER A 215 2.89 17.25 -12.07
C SER A 215 1.75 16.51 -11.36
N GLY A 216 0.52 16.95 -11.61
CA GLY A 216 -0.70 16.44 -10.98
C GLY A 216 -1.00 16.96 -9.58
N GLY A 217 -0.06 17.69 -8.96
CA GLY A 217 -0.27 18.34 -7.66
C GLY A 217 -1.26 19.50 -7.74
N PRO A 218 -1.83 19.93 -6.60
CA PRO A 218 -2.85 20.96 -6.62
C PRO A 218 -2.25 22.38 -6.62
N SER A 219 -2.92 23.27 -7.35
CA SER A 219 -2.98 24.69 -7.03
C SER A 219 -4.17 24.92 -6.09
N LEU A 220 -3.89 25.24 -4.83
CA LEU A 220 -4.91 25.43 -3.79
C LEU A 220 -5.33 26.89 -3.69
N TYR A 221 -6.64 27.11 -3.66
CA TYR A 221 -7.24 28.42 -3.45
C TYR A 221 -8.06 28.45 -2.16
N VAL A 222 -7.89 29.52 -1.38
CA VAL A 222 -8.65 29.73 -0.15
C VAL A 222 -9.86 30.60 -0.44
N SER A 223 -11.06 30.04 -0.27
CA SER A 223 -12.33 30.76 -0.35
C SER A 223 -13.14 30.53 0.91
N GLY A 224 -13.59 31.61 1.56
CA GLY A 224 -14.33 31.53 2.82
C GLY A 224 -13.57 30.85 3.97
N GLY A 225 -12.24 30.94 3.99
CA GLY A 225 -11.38 30.31 5.00
C GLY A 225 -11.16 28.81 4.81
N LYS A 226 -11.59 28.25 3.67
CA LYS A 226 -11.39 26.83 3.33
C LYS A 226 -10.58 26.70 2.05
N GLU A 227 -9.69 25.72 2.03
CA GLU A 227 -8.89 25.36 0.85
C GLU A 227 -9.66 24.48 -0.12
N TYR A 228 -9.43 24.75 -1.41
CA TYR A 228 -10.00 24.03 -2.52
C TYR A 228 -8.95 23.79 -3.60
N VAL A 229 -9.01 22.64 -4.28
CA VAL A 229 -8.22 22.39 -5.49
C VAL A 229 -8.80 23.24 -6.62
N ALA A 230 -8.05 24.24 -7.06
CA ALA A 230 -8.46 25.15 -8.13
C ALA A 230 -7.74 24.89 -9.46
N GLY A 231 -6.59 24.22 -9.40
CA GLY A 231 -5.88 23.75 -10.58
C GLY A 231 -5.09 22.47 -10.32
N VAL A 232 -4.71 21.80 -11.41
CA VAL A 232 -3.86 20.61 -11.41
C VAL A 232 -2.59 20.92 -12.20
N THR A 233 -1.42 20.86 -11.56
CA THR A 233 -0.12 21.16 -12.17
C THR A 233 0.10 20.32 -13.43
N SER A 234 0.37 20.97 -14.57
CA SER A 234 0.42 20.30 -15.87
C SER A 234 1.80 20.43 -16.53
N TYR A 235 2.26 21.66 -16.80
CA TYR A 235 3.51 21.89 -17.50
C TYR A 235 4.22 23.16 -17.05
N SER A 236 5.49 23.29 -17.41
CA SER A 236 6.31 24.47 -17.16
C SER A 236 7.28 24.69 -18.31
N ASP A 237 8.04 25.79 -18.28
CA ASP A 237 9.26 25.86 -19.08
C ASP A 237 10.27 24.78 -18.64
N SER A 238 11.10 24.30 -19.56
CA SER A 238 12.00 23.15 -19.34
C SER A 238 12.96 23.33 -18.17
N ASP A 239 13.35 24.57 -17.92
CA ASP A 239 14.34 24.95 -16.91
C ASP A 239 13.70 25.37 -15.59
N CYS A 240 12.37 25.43 -15.49
CA CYS A 240 11.64 25.93 -14.33
C CYS A 240 12.11 27.33 -13.87
N LYS A 241 12.18 28.29 -14.81
CA LYS A 241 12.69 29.65 -14.56
C LYS A 241 11.72 30.75 -14.93
N VAL A 242 10.76 30.49 -15.82
CA VAL A 242 9.89 31.53 -16.37
C VAL A 242 8.48 31.40 -15.82
N TYR A 243 7.84 30.26 -16.06
CA TYR A 243 6.44 30.04 -15.68
C TYR A 243 6.13 28.57 -15.42
N ALA A 244 5.10 28.33 -14.62
CA ALA A 244 4.43 27.03 -14.54
C ALA A 244 2.92 27.22 -14.73
N VAL A 245 2.27 26.19 -15.24
CA VAL A 245 0.85 26.19 -15.57
C VAL A 245 0.17 24.98 -14.94
N ALA A 246 -0.90 25.27 -14.22
CA ALA A 246 -1.90 24.29 -13.81
C ALA A 246 -3.13 24.40 -14.70
N GLU A 247 -3.72 23.26 -15.08
CA GLU A 247 -5.05 23.28 -15.70
C GLU A 247 -6.10 23.62 -14.65
N ARG A 248 -6.96 24.60 -14.96
CA ARG A 248 -7.99 25.13 -14.06
C ARG A 248 -9.13 24.13 -13.95
N VAL A 249 -9.46 23.67 -12.74
CA VAL A 249 -10.49 22.63 -12.54
C VAL A 249 -11.86 23.03 -13.08
N SER A 250 -12.17 24.33 -13.13
CA SER A 250 -13.44 24.84 -13.65
C SER A 250 -13.67 24.48 -15.13
N SER A 251 -12.61 24.25 -15.91
CA SER A 251 -12.70 23.89 -17.34
C SER A 251 -13.24 22.48 -17.56
N ALA A 252 -13.02 21.59 -16.58
CA ALA A 252 -13.39 20.17 -16.64
C ALA A 252 -14.34 19.76 -15.50
N LEU A 253 -14.91 20.72 -14.75
CA LEU A 253 -15.63 20.45 -13.51
C LEU A 253 -16.77 19.43 -13.68
N ALA A 254 -17.54 19.51 -14.76
CA ALA A 254 -18.61 18.56 -15.04
C ALA A 254 -18.09 17.12 -15.22
N TRP A 255 -16.94 16.94 -15.88
CA TRP A 255 -16.29 15.64 -16.03
C TRP A 255 -15.71 15.15 -14.70
N ILE A 256 -15.00 16.02 -13.97
CA ILE A 256 -14.42 15.69 -12.66
C ILE A 256 -15.52 15.25 -11.70
N ASP A 257 -16.58 16.05 -11.56
CA ASP A 257 -17.74 15.75 -10.71
C ASP A 257 -18.41 14.44 -11.14
N GLY A 258 -18.51 14.19 -12.44
CA GLY A 258 -19.00 12.93 -12.97
C GLY A 258 -18.18 11.74 -12.50
N GLU A 259 -16.86 11.80 -12.64
CA GLU A 259 -15.97 10.69 -12.27
C GLU A 259 -15.86 10.48 -10.76
N VAL A 260 -15.77 11.56 -9.97
CA VAL A 260 -15.71 11.44 -8.51
C VAL A 260 -17.02 10.92 -7.93
N ASN A 261 -18.19 11.18 -8.54
CA ASN A 261 -19.49 10.70 -8.06
C ASN A 261 -19.91 9.35 -8.63
N LYS A 262 -19.31 8.90 -9.72
CA LYS A 262 -19.60 7.60 -10.34
C LYS A 262 -19.28 6.45 -9.39
N ALA A 263 -20.16 5.46 -9.37
CA ALA A 263 -19.97 4.27 -8.54
C ALA A 263 -18.69 3.52 -8.93
N PRO A 264 -17.95 2.93 -7.97
CA PRO A 264 -16.77 2.14 -8.28
C PRO A 264 -17.12 0.95 -9.18
N ALA A 265 -16.21 0.57 -10.08
CA ALA A 265 -16.40 -0.61 -10.95
C ALA A 265 -16.51 -1.93 -10.17
N LEU A 266 -15.96 -1.96 -8.95
CA LEU A 266 -16.06 -3.07 -8.01
C LEU A 266 -17.20 -2.82 -7.03
N SER A 267 -18.00 -3.84 -6.73
CA SER A 267 -19.08 -3.76 -5.74
C SER A 267 -19.29 -5.09 -5.00
N GLY A 268 -20.09 -5.03 -3.93
CA GLY A 268 -20.47 -6.21 -3.14
C GLY A 268 -19.27 -6.99 -2.59
N CYS A 269 -19.27 -8.30 -2.80
CA CYS A 269 -18.20 -9.19 -2.36
C CYS A 269 -16.85 -8.86 -3.02
N ASN A 270 -16.82 -8.51 -4.31
CA ASN A 270 -15.57 -8.23 -5.02
C ASN A 270 -14.87 -7.00 -4.46
N LEU A 271 -15.62 -5.93 -4.18
CA LEU A 271 -15.07 -4.75 -3.54
C LEU A 271 -14.57 -5.05 -2.12
N CYS A 272 -15.38 -5.76 -1.32
CA CYS A 272 -14.99 -6.08 0.04
C CYS A 272 -13.68 -6.87 0.09
N ARG A 273 -13.53 -7.87 -0.79
CA ARG A 273 -12.32 -8.69 -0.84
C ARG A 273 -11.08 -7.88 -1.18
N GLU A 274 -11.18 -6.92 -2.11
CA GLU A 274 -10.07 -6.01 -2.43
C GLU A 274 -9.73 -5.10 -1.24
N VAL A 275 -10.74 -4.44 -0.65
CA VAL A 275 -10.56 -3.52 0.47
C VAL A 275 -10.00 -4.22 1.71
N SER A 276 -10.45 -5.44 2.02
CA SER A 276 -9.97 -6.22 3.18
C SER A 276 -8.47 -6.57 3.11
N THR A 277 -7.86 -6.41 1.93
CA THR A 277 -6.46 -6.81 1.68
C THR A 277 -5.51 -5.62 1.55
N VAL A 278 -5.95 -4.41 1.91
CA VAL A 278 -5.14 -3.18 1.85
C VAL A 278 -5.21 -2.41 3.17
N GLY A 279 -4.31 -1.46 3.37
CA GLY A 279 -4.32 -0.57 4.54
C GLY A 279 -4.28 -1.33 5.87
N SER A 280 -5.10 -0.93 6.84
CA SER A 280 -5.14 -1.50 8.18
C SER A 280 -6.09 -2.71 8.34
N HIS A 281 -6.60 -3.27 7.25
CA HIS A 281 -7.56 -4.38 7.31
C HIS A 281 -6.91 -5.69 7.77
N ALA A 282 -7.66 -6.55 8.46
CA ALA A 282 -7.14 -7.77 9.10
C ALA A 282 -6.58 -8.78 8.10
N CYS A 283 -7.06 -8.77 6.84
CA CYS A 283 -6.56 -9.68 5.81
C CYS A 283 -5.33 -9.16 5.07
N HIS A 284 -4.91 -7.91 5.31
CA HIS A 284 -3.75 -7.32 4.67
C HIS A 284 -2.45 -8.03 5.04
N ALA A 285 -2.25 -8.38 6.31
CA ALA A 285 -1.05 -9.11 6.73
C ALA A 285 -0.90 -10.47 6.04
N ALA A 286 -2.01 -11.19 5.82
CA ALA A 286 -2.00 -12.45 5.09
C ALA A 286 -1.70 -12.25 3.60
N TYR A 287 -2.24 -11.18 3.00
CA TYR A 287 -1.92 -10.77 1.62
C TYR A 287 -0.43 -10.46 1.46
N GLU A 288 0.13 -9.62 2.32
CA GLU A 288 1.55 -9.21 2.28
C GLU A 288 2.49 -10.39 2.48
N ARG A 289 2.18 -11.30 3.40
CA ARG A 289 2.95 -12.53 3.58
C ARG A 289 3.02 -13.35 2.29
N CYS A 290 1.89 -13.56 1.63
CA CYS A 290 1.88 -14.33 0.38
C CYS A 290 2.54 -13.58 -0.80
N ASN A 291 2.53 -12.24 -0.84
CA ASN A 291 3.22 -11.51 -1.90
C ASN A 291 4.73 -11.45 -1.72
N SER A 292 5.19 -11.34 -0.47
CA SER A 292 6.61 -11.23 -0.13
C SER A 292 7.35 -12.57 -0.21
N GLU A 293 6.65 -13.70 -0.03
CA GLU A 293 7.22 -15.03 -0.15
C GLU A 293 7.25 -15.52 -1.62
N ALA A 294 8.44 -15.79 -2.15
CA ALA A 294 8.66 -16.16 -3.55
C ALA A 294 7.82 -17.36 -4.02
N GLU A 295 7.68 -18.40 -3.18
CA GLU A 295 6.86 -19.58 -3.49
C GLU A 295 5.37 -19.25 -3.59
N CYS A 296 4.86 -18.37 -2.73
CA CYS A 296 3.44 -17.97 -2.77
C CYS A 296 3.16 -17.02 -3.93
N ALA A 297 4.07 -16.11 -4.23
CA ALA A 297 4.04 -15.31 -5.45
C ALA A 297 4.04 -16.19 -6.71
N ALA A 298 4.92 -17.19 -6.79
CA ALA A 298 5.00 -18.11 -7.92
C ALA A 298 3.73 -18.96 -8.08
N LEU A 299 3.15 -19.46 -6.98
CA LEU A 299 1.87 -20.17 -7.01
C LEU A 299 0.76 -19.27 -7.55
N ARG A 300 0.68 -18.01 -7.10
CA ARG A 300 -0.30 -17.04 -7.58
C ARG A 300 -0.16 -16.75 -9.06
N ASP A 301 1.06 -16.52 -9.53
CA ASP A 301 1.35 -16.28 -10.95
C ASP A 301 0.98 -17.48 -11.79
N CYS A 302 1.32 -18.70 -11.36
CA CYS A 302 0.89 -19.92 -12.03
C CYS A 302 -0.64 -20.00 -12.13
N ARG A 303 -1.35 -19.81 -11.01
CA ARG A 303 -2.82 -19.87 -10.97
C ARG A 303 -3.47 -18.77 -11.81
N SER A 304 -2.85 -17.60 -11.96
CA SER A 304 -3.38 -16.48 -12.76
C SER A 304 -3.64 -16.82 -14.22
N THR A 305 -2.93 -17.84 -14.75
CA THR A 305 -3.04 -18.31 -16.13
C THR A 305 -4.02 -19.47 -16.31
N CYS A 306 -4.54 -20.01 -15.21
CA CYS A 306 -5.36 -21.22 -15.21
C CYS A 306 -6.86 -20.92 -15.31
N SER A 307 -7.60 -21.83 -15.94
CA SER A 307 -9.07 -21.79 -16.06
C SER A 307 -9.76 -23.11 -15.67
N THR A 308 -9.00 -24.16 -15.33
CA THR A 308 -9.53 -25.49 -15.04
C THR A 308 -9.00 -26.03 -13.71
N ALA A 309 -9.82 -26.84 -13.03
CA ALA A 309 -9.45 -27.57 -11.81
C ALA A 309 -8.08 -28.28 -11.92
N ALA A 310 -7.83 -28.96 -13.05
CA ALA A 310 -6.58 -29.67 -13.29
C ALA A 310 -5.36 -28.74 -13.36
N CYS A 311 -5.51 -27.55 -13.96
CA CYS A 311 -4.45 -26.55 -14.01
C CYS A 311 -4.11 -26.04 -12.60
N PHE A 312 -5.14 -25.77 -11.78
CA PHE A 312 -4.91 -25.37 -10.38
C PHE A 312 -4.18 -26.42 -9.58
N ALA A 313 -4.61 -27.68 -9.67
CA ALA A 313 -3.94 -28.79 -9.01
C ALA A 313 -2.47 -28.93 -9.45
N THR A 314 -2.18 -28.64 -10.73
CA THR A 314 -0.80 -28.64 -11.25
C THR A 314 0.04 -27.50 -10.68
N CYS A 315 -0.54 -26.30 -10.50
CA CYS A 315 0.17 -25.21 -9.83
C CYS A 315 0.43 -25.52 -8.36
N GLU A 316 -0.56 -26.06 -7.65
CA GLU A 316 -0.44 -26.44 -6.24
C GLU A 316 0.58 -27.56 -6.03
N SER A 317 0.69 -28.52 -6.97
CA SER A 317 1.70 -29.58 -6.89
C SER A 317 3.13 -29.07 -7.12
N LYS A 318 3.30 -28.02 -7.93
CA LYS A 318 4.60 -27.34 -8.12
C LYS A 318 5.02 -26.49 -6.92
N HIS A 319 4.05 -25.92 -6.20
CA HIS A 319 4.30 -25.03 -5.05
C HIS A 319 3.56 -25.51 -3.79
N PRO A 320 3.85 -26.71 -3.28
CA PRO A 320 3.03 -27.35 -2.24
C PRO A 320 3.07 -26.63 -0.89
N LEU A 321 4.15 -25.91 -0.59
CA LEU A 321 4.29 -25.12 0.64
C LEU A 321 3.59 -23.76 0.57
N ALA A 322 3.28 -23.28 -0.63
CA ALA A 322 2.57 -22.01 -0.82
C ALA A 322 1.05 -22.12 -0.66
N VAL A 323 0.50 -23.34 -0.66
CA VAL A 323 -0.95 -23.56 -0.60
C VAL A 323 -1.54 -23.03 0.71
N GLY A 324 -0.86 -23.23 1.84
CA GLY A 324 -1.32 -22.74 3.15
C GLY A 324 -1.39 -21.21 3.23
N PRO A 325 -0.29 -20.48 2.96
CA PRO A 325 -0.30 -19.02 2.94
C PRO A 325 -1.32 -18.43 1.94
N LEU A 326 -1.47 -19.04 0.76
CA LEU A 326 -2.49 -18.61 -0.20
C LEU A 326 -3.91 -18.81 0.33
N LEU A 327 -4.16 -19.93 1.02
CA LEU A 327 -5.44 -20.21 1.66
C LEU A 327 -5.74 -19.24 2.80
N ALA A 328 -4.73 -18.87 3.59
CA ALA A 328 -4.84 -17.88 4.66
C ALA A 328 -5.37 -16.54 4.10
N TRP A 329 -4.76 -16.06 3.02
CA TRP A 329 -5.22 -14.86 2.33
C TRP A 329 -6.62 -15.04 1.72
N ALA A 330 -6.84 -16.09 0.93
CA ALA A 330 -8.08 -16.30 0.19
C ALA A 330 -9.31 -16.45 1.12
N ASN A 331 -9.14 -17.16 2.24
CA ASN A 331 -10.23 -17.43 3.17
C ASN A 331 -10.46 -16.31 4.18
N CYS A 332 -9.45 -15.47 4.45
CA CYS A 332 -9.57 -14.43 5.48
C CYS A 332 -10.78 -13.53 5.25
N ALA A 333 -10.97 -13.04 4.02
CA ALA A 333 -12.11 -12.20 3.69
C ALA A 333 -13.44 -12.96 3.83
N CYS A 334 -13.52 -14.19 3.33
CA CYS A 334 -14.74 -14.99 3.33
C CYS A 334 -15.21 -15.40 4.73
N LEU A 335 -14.27 -15.75 5.62
CA LEU A 335 -14.57 -16.21 6.98
C LEU A 335 -14.63 -15.07 8.00
N GLY A 336 -14.02 -13.93 7.69
CA GLY A 336 -13.95 -12.74 8.55
C GLY A 336 -14.73 -11.55 7.98
N GLU A 337 -14.01 -10.49 7.61
CA GLU A 337 -14.55 -9.15 7.35
C GLU A 337 -15.62 -9.09 6.26
N CYS A 338 -15.54 -9.95 5.24
CA CYS A 338 -16.45 -9.93 4.10
C CYS A 338 -17.55 -10.98 4.17
N LYS A 339 -17.68 -11.72 5.29
CA LYS A 339 -18.64 -12.81 5.43
C LYS A 339 -20.08 -12.40 5.09
N SER A 340 -20.52 -11.22 5.55
CA SER A 340 -21.88 -10.71 5.28
C SER A 340 -22.10 -10.34 3.82
N LYS A 341 -21.08 -9.82 3.13
CA LYS A 341 -21.14 -9.41 1.72
C LYS A 341 -20.90 -10.56 0.75
N CYS A 342 -20.25 -11.63 1.20
CA CYS A 342 -19.81 -12.74 0.36
C CYS A 342 -20.55 -14.06 0.60
N GLY A 343 -21.35 -14.19 1.66
CA GLY A 343 -21.95 -15.47 2.07
C GLY A 343 -22.83 -16.15 1.01
N SER A 344 -23.45 -15.40 0.10
CA SER A 344 -24.27 -15.93 -1.01
C SER A 344 -23.48 -16.21 -2.29
N VAL A 345 -22.21 -15.81 -2.34
CA VAL A 345 -21.35 -15.98 -3.52
C VAL A 345 -20.68 -17.33 -3.41
N SER A 346 -20.74 -18.15 -4.47
CA SER A 346 -20.17 -19.51 -4.50
C SER A 346 -18.68 -19.57 -4.11
N ALA A 347 -17.95 -18.47 -4.32
CA ALA A 347 -16.56 -18.30 -3.91
C ALA A 347 -16.33 -18.40 -2.39
N CYS A 348 -17.27 -17.88 -1.58
CA CYS A 348 -17.16 -17.88 -0.12
C CYS A 348 -18.18 -18.82 0.55
N GLY A 349 -19.28 -19.17 -0.12
CA GLY A 349 -20.32 -20.06 0.42
C GLY A 349 -19.86 -21.50 0.66
N ASN A 350 -18.76 -21.93 0.04
CA ASN A 350 -18.21 -23.28 0.16
C ASN A 350 -16.86 -23.33 0.91
N VAL A 351 -16.44 -22.23 1.55
CA VAL A 351 -15.20 -22.23 2.32
C VAL A 351 -15.41 -23.09 3.57
N PRO A 352 -14.61 -24.16 3.78
CA PRO A 352 -14.73 -25.00 4.96
C PRO A 352 -14.59 -24.19 6.25
N LYS A 353 -15.32 -24.58 7.30
CA LYS A 353 -15.36 -23.85 8.57
C LYS A 353 -13.97 -23.63 9.17
N CYS A 354 -13.09 -24.63 9.06
CA CYS A 354 -11.71 -24.58 9.56
C CYS A 354 -10.69 -24.28 8.46
N SER A 355 -11.11 -23.53 7.43
CA SER A 355 -10.35 -23.19 6.22
C SER A 355 -10.00 -24.35 5.29
N VAL A 356 -9.86 -25.57 5.80
CA VAL A 356 -9.67 -26.81 5.05
C VAL A 356 -10.78 -27.80 5.36
N ASP A 357 -11.05 -28.65 4.39
CA ASP A 357 -11.95 -29.78 4.55
C ASP A 357 -11.29 -30.85 5.43
N VAL A 358 -11.79 -31.00 6.65
CA VAL A 358 -11.35 -32.05 7.59
C VAL A 358 -12.15 -33.35 7.44
N GLY A 359 -13.04 -33.42 6.44
CA GLY A 359 -13.91 -34.55 6.15
C GLY A 359 -15.16 -34.61 7.04
N LEU A 360 -16.12 -35.45 6.63
CA LEU A 360 -17.42 -35.63 7.31
C LEU A 360 -17.46 -36.84 8.27
N THR A 361 -16.32 -37.50 8.51
CA THR A 361 -16.21 -38.63 9.46
C THR A 361 -16.29 -38.14 10.91
N PRO A 362 -16.53 -39.02 11.91
CA PRO A 362 -16.67 -38.60 13.31
C PRO A 362 -15.54 -37.68 13.78
N CYS A 363 -14.29 -38.01 13.42
CA CYS A 363 -13.12 -37.16 13.68
C CYS A 363 -13.26 -35.76 13.07
N GLY A 364 -13.62 -35.65 11.79
CA GLY A 364 -13.78 -34.37 11.11
C GLY A 364 -14.84 -33.49 11.76
N LYS A 365 -16.00 -34.06 12.13
CA LYS A 365 -17.05 -33.34 12.87
C LYS A 365 -16.57 -32.83 14.23
N CYS A 366 -15.85 -33.66 15.00
CA CYS A 366 -15.29 -33.23 16.27
C CYS A 366 -14.23 -32.13 16.08
N GLN A 367 -13.36 -32.25 15.09
CA GLN A 367 -12.36 -31.24 14.79
C GLN A 367 -13.00 -29.88 14.45
N GLU A 368 -14.06 -29.87 13.65
CA GLU A 368 -14.81 -28.63 13.33
C GLU A 368 -15.47 -28.00 14.55
N ALA A 369 -15.84 -28.80 15.55
CA ALA A 369 -16.45 -28.33 16.79
C ALA A 369 -15.41 -27.85 17.81
N SER A 370 -14.31 -28.60 17.97
CA SER A 370 -13.45 -28.54 19.16
C SER A 370 -11.98 -28.18 18.90
N CYS A 371 -11.52 -28.30 17.65
CA CYS A 371 -10.11 -28.11 17.25
C CYS A 371 -9.92 -27.17 16.05
N CYS A 372 -10.95 -26.39 15.73
CA CYS A 372 -10.98 -25.62 14.48
C CYS A 372 -9.93 -24.50 14.44
N SER A 373 -9.55 -23.95 15.59
CA SER A 373 -8.50 -22.92 15.69
C SER A 373 -7.12 -23.50 15.37
N GLU A 374 -6.79 -24.65 15.94
CA GLU A 374 -5.55 -25.38 15.69
C GLU A 374 -5.47 -25.83 14.23
N VAL A 375 -6.57 -26.37 13.69
CA VAL A 375 -6.67 -26.76 12.27
C VAL A 375 -6.46 -25.55 11.36
N THR A 376 -7.13 -24.44 11.64
CA THR A 376 -7.00 -23.21 10.83
C THR A 376 -5.57 -22.68 10.85
N THR A 377 -4.94 -22.67 12.03
CA THR A 377 -3.55 -22.22 12.20
C THR A 377 -2.59 -23.08 11.38
N ALA A 378 -2.70 -24.41 11.46
CA ALA A 378 -1.90 -25.32 10.65
C ALA A 378 -2.21 -25.17 9.16
N ALA A 379 -3.48 -24.98 8.79
CA ALA A 379 -3.90 -24.83 7.40
C ALA A 379 -3.37 -23.56 6.72
N HIS A 380 -3.07 -22.50 7.49
CA HIS A 380 -2.67 -21.19 6.97
C HIS A 380 -1.15 -21.02 6.83
N GLU A 381 -0.36 -21.96 7.34
CA GLU A 381 1.10 -21.90 7.26
C GLU A 381 1.69 -23.01 6.37
N PRO A 382 2.89 -22.79 5.80
CA PRO A 382 3.43 -23.64 4.74
C PRO A 382 3.52 -25.13 5.06
N VAL A 383 4.15 -25.49 6.18
CA VAL A 383 4.47 -26.88 6.53
C VAL A 383 3.25 -27.58 7.10
N GLY A 384 2.51 -26.91 7.98
CA GLY A 384 1.29 -27.40 8.61
C GLY A 384 0.22 -27.73 7.59
N ASN A 385 0.04 -26.88 6.56
CA ASN A 385 -0.90 -27.16 5.48
C ASN A 385 -0.49 -28.43 4.73
N ARG A 386 0.81 -28.55 4.40
CA ARG A 386 1.34 -29.74 3.75
C ARG A 386 1.14 -30.98 4.61
N CYS A 387 1.33 -30.89 5.92
CA CYS A 387 1.11 -31.97 6.87
C CYS A 387 -0.35 -32.40 6.95
N LEU A 388 -1.29 -31.47 6.96
CA LEU A 388 -2.71 -31.77 6.89
C LEU A 388 -3.05 -32.49 5.59
N ALA A 389 -2.54 -32.00 4.45
CA ALA A 389 -2.79 -32.58 3.13
C ALA A 389 -2.21 -33.99 2.97
N THR A 390 -1.06 -34.28 3.58
CA THR A 390 -0.39 -35.58 3.51
C THR A 390 -0.69 -36.49 4.70
N LYS A 391 -1.61 -36.08 5.59
CA LYS A 391 -1.98 -36.80 6.82
C LYS A 391 -0.75 -37.15 7.68
N GLY A 392 0.17 -36.21 7.81
CA GLY A 392 1.38 -36.35 8.63
C GLY A 392 2.55 -37.09 7.98
N THR A 393 2.41 -37.62 6.76
CA THR A 393 3.51 -38.36 6.09
C THR A 393 4.62 -37.48 5.53
N PHE A 394 4.44 -36.15 5.54
CA PHE A 394 5.50 -35.22 5.12
C PHE A 394 6.57 -35.11 6.21
N ALA A 395 7.86 -35.17 5.83
CA ALA A 395 8.97 -35.22 6.79
C ALA A 395 8.99 -34.04 7.78
N GLY A 396 8.52 -32.86 7.36
CA GLY A 396 8.46 -31.67 8.22
C GLY A 396 7.42 -31.71 9.34
N CYS A 397 6.52 -32.70 9.36
CA CYS A 397 5.41 -32.73 10.31
C CYS A 397 5.84 -33.01 11.75
N ALA A 398 6.90 -33.81 11.92
CA ALA A 398 7.39 -34.21 13.24
C ALA A 398 7.99 -33.04 14.05
N SER A 399 8.41 -31.95 13.40
CA SER A 399 8.98 -30.76 14.06
C SER A 399 8.04 -29.56 14.05
N ASN A 400 7.01 -29.56 13.21
CA ASN A 400 6.12 -28.42 13.03
C ASN A 400 5.16 -28.20 14.22
N ALA A 401 5.22 -27.01 14.83
CA ALA A 401 4.43 -26.69 16.02
C ALA A 401 2.92 -26.61 15.76
N ALA A 402 2.50 -26.04 14.62
CA ALA A 402 1.08 -25.89 14.29
C ALA A 402 0.41 -27.25 14.07
N TYR A 403 1.07 -28.15 13.34
CA TYR A 403 0.60 -29.52 13.14
C TYR A 403 0.58 -30.32 14.45
N LYS A 404 1.60 -30.18 15.32
CA LYS A 404 1.58 -30.79 16.66
C LYS A 404 0.40 -30.31 17.51
N ALA A 405 0.03 -29.03 17.41
CA ALA A 405 -1.13 -28.51 18.12
C ALA A 405 -2.44 -29.17 17.64
N VAL A 406 -2.57 -29.45 16.34
CA VAL A 406 -3.71 -30.22 15.80
C VAL A 406 -3.75 -31.62 16.39
N GLU A 407 -2.63 -32.33 16.40
CA GLU A 407 -2.55 -33.69 16.95
C GLU A 407 -2.84 -33.72 18.45
N ALA A 408 -2.32 -32.75 19.21
CA ALA A 408 -2.60 -32.60 20.64
C ALA A 408 -4.08 -32.32 20.90
N CYS A 409 -4.72 -31.47 20.08
CA CYS A 409 -6.16 -31.22 20.20
C CYS A 409 -6.98 -32.47 19.87
N ARG A 410 -6.62 -33.20 18.81
CA ARG A 410 -7.27 -34.47 18.46
C ARG A 410 -7.18 -35.48 19.59
N ALA A 411 -6.00 -35.67 20.17
CA ALA A 411 -5.79 -36.61 21.26
C ALA A 411 -6.51 -36.23 22.55
N SER A 412 -6.71 -34.93 22.82
CA SER A 412 -7.35 -34.45 24.05
C SER A 412 -8.87 -34.33 23.94
N LYS A 413 -9.39 -33.91 22.78
CA LYS A 413 -10.81 -33.55 22.61
C LYS A 413 -11.56 -34.45 21.64
N CYS A 414 -10.87 -35.17 20.75
CA CYS A 414 -11.47 -35.96 19.67
C CYS A 414 -10.95 -37.40 19.60
N ALA A 415 -10.32 -37.92 20.66
CA ALA A 415 -9.60 -39.20 20.59
C ALA A 415 -10.51 -40.36 20.15
N ALA A 416 -11.69 -40.47 20.75
CA ALA A 416 -12.67 -41.49 20.40
C ALA A 416 -13.14 -41.37 18.94
N ASP A 417 -13.47 -40.15 18.51
CA ASP A 417 -13.95 -39.87 17.16
C ASP A 417 -12.86 -40.08 16.08
N CYS A 418 -11.60 -39.89 16.45
CA CYS A 418 -10.44 -40.06 15.59
C CYS A 418 -9.83 -41.47 15.66
N GLY A 419 -10.39 -42.38 16.47
CA GLY A 419 -9.84 -43.72 16.65
C GLY A 419 -8.43 -43.72 17.25
N LEU A 420 -8.09 -42.67 18.01
CA LEU A 420 -6.81 -42.54 18.69
C LEU A 420 -6.88 -43.32 20.01
N ALA A 421 -5.83 -44.08 20.29
CA ALA A 421 -5.69 -44.70 21.59
C ALA A 421 -5.70 -43.60 22.68
N PRO A 422 -6.41 -43.81 23.81
CA PRO A 422 -6.36 -42.85 24.91
C PRO A 422 -4.90 -42.67 25.36
N PRO A 423 -4.49 -41.46 25.76
CA PRO A 423 -3.15 -41.24 26.27
C PRO A 423 -2.90 -42.22 27.42
N SER A 424 -1.84 -43.04 27.31
CA SER A 424 -1.51 -44.01 28.35
C SER A 424 -1.25 -43.25 29.65
N SER A 425 -2.13 -43.41 30.64
CA SER A 425 -2.01 -42.78 31.95
C SER A 425 -0.95 -43.45 32.83
N SER A 426 0.11 -43.98 32.24
CA SER A 426 1.19 -44.69 32.92
C SER A 426 2.54 -44.10 32.51
N ALA A 427 2.83 -42.90 33.00
CA ALA A 427 4.21 -42.51 33.21
C ALA A 427 4.72 -43.33 34.41
N PRO A 428 5.80 -44.12 34.27
CA PRO A 428 6.49 -44.68 35.43
C PRO A 428 6.99 -43.52 36.31
N PRO A 429 6.98 -43.65 37.65
CA PRO A 429 7.53 -42.62 38.51
C PRO A 429 9.00 -42.39 38.15
N LEU A 430 9.39 -41.11 38.09
CA LEU A 430 10.78 -40.67 37.93
C LEU A 430 11.62 -41.32 39.03
N ALA A 431 12.49 -42.25 38.66
CA ALA A 431 13.54 -42.73 39.53
C ALA A 431 14.57 -41.59 39.72
N GLU A 432 14.88 -41.28 40.98
CA GLU A 432 15.95 -40.35 41.36
C GLU A 432 17.28 -40.73 40.69
N ALA A 433 17.95 -39.72 40.13
CA ALA A 433 19.29 -39.84 39.58
C ALA A 433 20.33 -39.99 40.70
N PRO A 434 21.26 -40.96 40.64
CA PRO A 434 22.51 -40.91 41.38
C PRO A 434 23.54 -40.00 40.66
N PRO A 435 24.54 -39.47 41.39
CA PRO A 435 25.40 -38.39 40.91
C PRO A 435 26.50 -38.83 39.93
N GLU A 436 27.00 -37.84 39.19
CA GLU A 436 27.97 -37.89 38.09
C GLU A 436 29.41 -38.32 38.47
N GLY A 437 30.14 -38.82 37.48
CA GLY A 437 31.60 -39.02 37.43
C GLY A 437 31.97 -40.44 36.94
N ASP A 438 32.84 -40.69 35.97
CA ASP A 438 33.86 -39.87 35.33
C ASP A 438 34.28 -40.49 33.98
N ALA A 439 35.02 -39.72 33.18
CA ALA A 439 35.31 -39.90 31.77
C ALA A 439 36.21 -41.09 31.36
N GLY A 440 36.06 -41.54 30.11
CA GLY A 440 36.98 -42.47 29.44
C GLY A 440 36.84 -42.48 27.91
N SER A 441 37.71 -41.72 27.25
CA SER A 441 37.85 -41.51 25.80
C SER A 441 38.35 -42.73 25.02
N ALA A 442 37.91 -42.95 23.76
CA ALA A 442 38.71 -43.36 22.57
C ALA A 442 37.78 -43.53 21.31
N PRO A 443 38.27 -43.77 20.07
CA PRO A 443 38.34 -42.80 18.96
C PRO A 443 37.51 -43.22 17.71
N PRO A 444 37.48 -42.43 16.60
CA PRO A 444 36.53 -42.63 15.50
C PRO A 444 37.01 -43.64 14.44
N ALA A 445 36.06 -44.31 13.78
CA ALA A 445 36.28 -45.18 12.63
C ALA A 445 35.61 -44.59 11.35
N PRO A 446 36.09 -44.95 10.15
CA PRO A 446 36.13 -44.06 8.97
C PRO A 446 34.99 -44.24 7.96
N ALA A 447 34.99 -43.36 6.96
CA ALA A 447 34.03 -43.21 5.88
C ALA A 447 34.30 -44.06 4.61
N ALA A 448 33.29 -44.04 3.71
CA ALA A 448 33.19 -44.53 2.31
C ALA A 448 32.69 -45.99 2.14
N ALA A 449 31.86 -46.39 1.16
CA ALA A 449 31.48 -45.85 -0.15
C ALA A 449 30.12 -46.48 -0.63
N PRO A 450 29.55 -46.10 -1.81
CA PRO A 450 28.11 -46.23 -2.16
C PRO A 450 27.79 -47.38 -3.17
N PRO A 451 26.66 -47.36 -3.90
CA PRO A 451 25.52 -48.28 -3.78
C PRO A 451 25.52 -49.45 -4.78
N ALA A 452 24.70 -50.48 -4.50
CA ALA A 452 24.34 -51.51 -5.48
C ALA A 452 22.89 -51.29 -5.95
N GLU A 453 22.75 -51.14 -7.26
CA GLU A 453 21.49 -51.19 -7.99
C GLU A 453 20.89 -52.59 -7.87
N ASP A 454 19.57 -52.70 -7.72
CA ASP A 454 18.88 -53.88 -8.19
C ASP A 454 17.55 -53.53 -8.87
N SER A 455 17.33 -54.28 -9.93
CA SER A 455 16.39 -54.07 -11.00
C SER A 455 15.16 -54.98 -10.80
N GLY A 456 13.96 -54.44 -10.98
CA GLY A 456 12.74 -55.25 -10.84
C GLY A 456 11.49 -54.58 -11.39
N CYS A 457 11.17 -54.87 -12.64
CA CYS A 457 9.84 -54.67 -13.22
C CYS A 457 9.03 -55.96 -13.12
N ALA A 458 7.82 -55.92 -12.52
CA ALA A 458 6.59 -56.56 -13.03
C ALA A 458 5.37 -56.24 -12.12
N VAL A 459 4.38 -55.47 -12.60
CA VAL A 459 3.05 -55.90 -13.13
C VAL A 459 1.91 -55.94 -12.08
N VAL A 460 1.04 -54.92 -12.19
CA VAL A 460 -0.44 -54.89 -12.10
C VAL A 460 -1.16 -55.34 -10.82
N GLY A 461 -1.70 -54.34 -10.11
CA GLY A 461 -2.89 -54.43 -9.25
C GLY A 461 -3.80 -53.24 -9.50
N ARG A 462 -5.03 -53.50 -9.94
CA ARG A 462 -6.03 -52.54 -10.41
C ARG A 462 -6.85 -51.97 -9.25
N ALA A 463 -7.07 -50.65 -9.29
CA ALA A 463 -8.19 -49.88 -8.73
C ALA A 463 -8.39 -49.78 -7.20
N SER A 464 -8.23 -48.56 -6.68
CA SER A 464 -9.31 -47.88 -5.95
C SER A 464 -9.08 -46.36 -5.95
N SER A 465 -10.11 -45.64 -6.37
CA SER A 465 -10.23 -44.21 -6.59
C SER A 465 -9.76 -43.34 -5.42
N ALA A 466 -8.85 -42.40 -5.70
CA ALA A 466 -8.53 -41.29 -4.81
C ALA A 466 -9.72 -40.31 -4.72
N PRO A 467 -10.03 -39.74 -3.55
CA PRO A 467 -10.99 -38.64 -3.47
C PRO A 467 -10.36 -37.39 -4.06
N THR A 468 -11.02 -36.84 -5.07
CA THR A 468 -10.78 -35.50 -5.61
C THR A 468 -10.82 -34.47 -4.48
N SER A 469 -9.71 -33.78 -4.24
CA SER A 469 -9.59 -32.74 -3.22
C SER A 469 -10.50 -31.55 -3.50
N SER A 470 -11.23 -31.12 -2.47
CA SER A 470 -12.10 -29.95 -2.42
C SER A 470 -11.38 -28.62 -2.71
N ALA A 471 -10.04 -28.61 -2.76
CA ALA A 471 -9.22 -27.49 -3.25
C ALA A 471 -9.50 -27.10 -4.71
N SER A 472 -10.00 -28.03 -5.52
CA SER A 472 -10.25 -27.83 -6.95
C SER A 472 -11.44 -26.92 -7.27
N TRP A 473 -12.42 -26.81 -6.36
CA TRP A 473 -13.64 -26.02 -6.57
C TRP A 473 -13.51 -24.57 -6.08
N LEU A 474 -12.75 -24.33 -5.00
CA LEU A 474 -12.41 -22.97 -4.53
C LEU A 474 -11.65 -22.16 -5.59
N ALA A 475 -10.86 -22.83 -6.42
CA ALA A 475 -9.99 -22.21 -7.40
C ALA A 475 -10.72 -21.57 -8.59
N MET A 476 -11.89 -22.10 -9.01
CA MET A 476 -12.57 -21.61 -10.22
C MET A 476 -13.27 -20.26 -10.01
N ALA A 477 -13.69 -19.93 -8.78
CA ALA A 477 -14.40 -18.68 -8.50
C ALA A 477 -13.45 -17.47 -8.31
N LEU A 478 -12.16 -17.72 -8.06
CA LEU A 478 -11.13 -16.70 -7.83
C LEU A 478 -10.62 -16.01 -9.12
N LEU A 479 -10.88 -16.56 -10.31
CA LEU A 479 -10.14 -16.21 -11.54
C LEU A 479 -10.88 -15.42 -12.61
N ALA A 480 -12.16 -15.12 -12.40
CA ALA A 480 -12.76 -14.00 -13.10
C ALA A 480 -12.15 -12.64 -12.67
N TRP A 481 -11.42 -12.60 -11.55
CA TRP A 481 -10.96 -11.38 -10.88
C TRP A 481 -9.51 -10.99 -11.23
N VAL A 482 -8.58 -11.93 -11.36
CA VAL A 482 -7.19 -11.64 -11.77
C VAL A 482 -7.10 -11.20 -13.25
N ARG A 483 -8.04 -11.66 -14.09
CA ARG A 483 -8.14 -11.28 -15.51
C ARG A 483 -8.32 -9.77 -15.76
N ARG A 484 -8.78 -8.97 -14.79
CA ARG A 484 -8.91 -7.52 -14.96
C ARG A 484 -7.63 -6.74 -14.66
N ARG A 485 -6.60 -7.37 -14.07
CA ARG A 485 -5.30 -6.71 -13.79
C ARG A 485 -4.25 -6.92 -14.88
N ARG A 486 -4.47 -7.82 -15.83
CA ARG A 486 -3.60 -8.04 -16.99
C ARG A 486 -4.45 -8.44 -18.19
N ILE A 487 -4.39 -7.66 -19.26
CA ILE A 487 -4.43 -8.00 -20.70
C ILE A 487 -5.19 -6.92 -21.49
N PRO A 488 -4.64 -6.41 -22.62
CA PRO A 488 -3.23 -6.15 -22.92
C PRO A 488 -2.83 -4.72 -22.57
#